data_AF-W7WED2-F1
#
_entry.id   AF-W7WED2-F1
#
_cell.length_a   1.000
_cell.length_b   1.000
_cell.length_c   1.000
_cell.angle_alpha   90.00
_cell.angle_beta   90.00
_cell.angle_gamma   90.00
#
_symmetry.space_group_name_H-M   'P 1'
#
loop_
_entity.id
_entity.type
_entity.pdbx_description
1 polymer ?
#
loop_
_entity_poly.entity_id
_entity_poly.type
_entity_poly.pdbx_seq_one_letter_code
_entity_poly.pdbx_strand_id
1 'polypeptide(L)'
;MTAVVRAIDVGFGYTKFTVGGSASDIRCARFPSLACLSTRDPSASLGAERRRTFAIPIKGVFYEVGPDVVLAGDGFRATQIHHRYIDTPEYLALARGAMRSMRVEHIDLLVVGLPVATFAADKAALEKLMTGRHDVGGGKTVHVRKALAMAQPHGALIDYADQHDRVLAMQDEQVW
;
A
#
# COMPACT_ATOMS: atom_id res chain seq x y z
N MET A 1 -8.19 21.67 10.91
CA MET A 1 -7.71 20.27 10.91
C MET A 1 -6.53 20.17 9.97
N THR A 2 -5.47 19.46 10.36
CA THR A 2 -4.31 19.17 9.50
C THR A 2 -4.64 18.01 8.57
N ALA A 3 -4.35 18.15 7.27
CA ALA A 3 -4.61 17.10 6.29
C ALA A 3 -3.79 15.84 6.56
N VAL A 4 -4.41 14.66 6.44
CA VAL A 4 -3.76 13.36 6.58
C VAL A 4 -3.26 12.90 5.21
N VAL A 5 -1.94 13.04 4.98
CA VAL A 5 -1.28 12.55 3.77
C VAL A 5 -0.54 11.25 4.08
N ARG A 6 -0.65 10.26 3.19
CA ARG A 6 0.01 8.95 3.31
C ARG A 6 0.53 8.48 1.95
N ALA A 7 1.55 7.62 1.97
CA ALA A 7 2.06 6.95 0.78
C ALA A 7 2.09 5.43 0.96
N ILE A 8 1.81 4.71 -0.12
CA ILE A 8 1.96 3.24 -0.24
C ILE A 8 2.74 2.93 -1.51
N ASP A 9 3.79 2.14 -1.36
CA ASP A 9 4.52 1.51 -2.44
C ASP A 9 4.41 0.00 -2.27
N VAL A 10 3.43 -0.59 -2.94
CA VAL A 10 3.40 -2.05 -3.09
C VAL A 10 4.53 -2.36 -4.07
N GLY A 11 5.53 -3.15 -3.67
CA GLY A 11 6.57 -3.70 -4.56
C GLY A 11 6.56 -5.23 -4.57
N PHE A 12 7.29 -5.87 -5.48
CA PHE A 12 7.35 -7.35 -5.55
C PHE A 12 7.85 -8.03 -4.26
N GLY A 13 8.85 -7.44 -3.58
CA GLY A 13 9.40 -8.01 -2.34
C GLY A 13 8.72 -7.50 -1.07
N TYR A 14 8.43 -6.20 -1.02
CA TYR A 14 7.89 -5.54 0.16
C TYR A 14 6.83 -4.51 -0.20
N THR A 15 5.81 -4.43 0.64
CA THR A 15 4.86 -3.33 0.66
C THR A 15 5.36 -2.32 1.69
N LYS A 16 5.71 -1.13 1.21
CA LYS A 16 6.26 -0.02 1.99
C LYS A 16 5.21 1.06 2.14
N PHE A 17 5.13 1.71 3.29
CA PHE A 17 4.12 2.73 3.54
C PHE A 17 4.52 3.67 4.66
N THR A 18 3.94 4.87 4.67
CA THR A 18 4.10 5.84 5.75
C THR A 18 3.16 5.53 6.91
N VAL A 19 3.59 5.67 8.15
CA VAL A 19 2.74 5.52 9.35
C VAL A 19 2.42 6.85 10.04
N GLY A 20 3.04 7.94 9.60
CA GLY A 20 2.84 9.29 10.13
C GLY A 20 4.17 10.04 10.17
N GLY A 21 4.22 11.12 10.94
CA GLY A 21 5.42 11.97 10.99
C GLY A 21 5.11 13.43 10.70
N SER A 22 6.16 14.20 10.49
CA SER A 22 6.12 15.60 10.04
C SER A 22 6.81 15.72 8.68
N ALA A 23 6.79 16.92 8.08
CA ALA A 23 7.51 17.17 6.84
C ALA A 23 9.03 16.86 6.95
N SER A 24 9.62 17.08 8.13
CA SER A 24 11.04 16.83 8.40
C SER A 24 11.33 15.46 9.01
N ASP A 25 10.31 14.64 9.29
CA ASP A 25 10.46 13.32 9.90
C ASP A 25 9.33 12.41 9.42
N ILE A 26 9.49 11.85 8.22
CA ILE A 26 8.53 10.90 7.65
C ILE A 26 8.84 9.51 8.20
N ARG A 27 7.90 8.95 8.97
CA ARG A 27 8.03 7.61 9.52
C ARG A 27 7.44 6.59 8.57
N CYS A 28 8.25 5.60 8.21
CA CYS A 28 7.90 4.53 7.29
C CYS A 28 7.89 3.17 7.98
N ALA A 29 7.08 2.26 7.45
CA ALA A 29 7.05 0.84 7.80
C ALA A 29 6.93 -0.01 6.54
N ARG A 30 7.13 -1.32 6.70
CA ARG A 30 6.99 -2.29 5.61
C ARG A 30 6.62 -3.68 6.12
N PHE A 31 6.04 -4.47 5.24
CA PHE A 31 5.89 -5.92 5.41
C PHE A 31 6.14 -6.66 4.08
N PRO A 32 6.45 -7.98 4.11
CA PRO A 32 6.65 -8.76 2.89
C PRO A 32 5.44 -8.69 1.96
N SER A 33 5.65 -8.54 0.66
CA SER A 33 4.56 -8.54 -0.33
C SER A 33 4.04 -9.95 -0.62
N LEU A 34 3.47 -10.56 0.41
CA LEU A 34 2.85 -11.87 0.39
C LEU A 34 1.41 -11.72 0.84
N ALA A 35 0.50 -12.23 0.04
CA ALA A 35 -0.92 -12.28 0.33
C ALA A 35 -1.37 -13.74 0.37
N CYS A 36 -1.74 -14.21 1.55
CA CYS A 36 -2.11 -15.60 1.81
C CYS A 36 -3.62 -15.76 1.68
N LEU A 37 -4.08 -16.44 0.61
CA LEU A 37 -5.50 -16.65 0.37
C LEU A 37 -6.12 -17.59 1.41
N SER A 38 -7.23 -17.16 2.00
CA SER A 38 -8.05 -17.92 2.95
C SER A 38 -9.53 -17.84 2.59
N THR A 39 -10.22 -18.97 2.62
CA THR A 39 -11.68 -19.04 2.44
C THR A 39 -12.46 -18.82 3.74
N ARG A 40 -11.77 -18.76 4.88
CA ARG A 40 -12.34 -18.45 6.20
C ARG A 40 -11.62 -17.24 6.76
N ASP A 41 -12.26 -16.49 7.65
CA ASP A 41 -11.58 -15.39 8.34
C ASP A 41 -10.50 -15.97 9.29
N PRO A 42 -9.20 -15.82 8.97
CA PRO A 42 -8.15 -16.36 9.83
C PRO A 42 -8.04 -15.59 11.15
N SER A 43 -8.60 -14.38 11.27
CA SER A 43 -8.60 -13.62 12.52
C SER A 43 -9.46 -14.27 13.62
N ALA A 44 -10.39 -15.16 13.24
CA ALA A 44 -11.20 -15.95 14.16
C ALA A 44 -10.51 -17.25 14.64
N SER A 45 -9.31 -17.55 14.15
CA SER A 45 -8.59 -18.79 14.50
C SER A 45 -7.85 -18.68 15.84
N LEU A 46 -7.77 -19.79 16.58
CA LEU A 46 -7.02 -19.88 17.84
C LEU A 46 -5.53 -19.54 17.57
N GLY A 47 -5.03 -18.51 18.25
CA GLY A 47 -3.65 -18.03 18.10
C GLY A 47 -3.44 -16.94 17.04
N ALA A 48 -4.49 -16.47 16.36
CA ALA A 48 -4.41 -15.37 15.39
C ALA A 48 -3.83 -14.08 16.02
N GLU A 49 -4.13 -13.79 17.29
CA GLU A 49 -3.62 -12.60 17.98
C GLU A 49 -2.10 -12.60 18.20
N ARG A 50 -1.44 -13.76 18.06
CA ARG A 50 0.04 -13.85 18.19
C ARG A 50 0.78 -13.41 16.93
N ARG A 51 0.11 -13.36 15.77
CA ARG A 51 0.72 -12.93 14.50
C ARG A 51 0.30 -11.50 14.19
N ARG A 52 1.26 -10.64 13.84
CA ARG A 52 0.97 -9.31 13.31
C ARG A 52 0.61 -9.42 11.84
N THR A 53 -0.58 -9.95 11.59
CA THR A 53 -1.18 -10.08 10.28
C THR A 53 -2.61 -9.53 10.30
N PHE A 54 -3.15 -9.27 9.12
CA PHE A 54 -4.49 -8.75 8.92
C PHE A 54 -5.21 -9.61 7.90
N ALA A 55 -6.41 -10.07 8.25
CA ALA A 55 -7.34 -10.69 7.33
C ALA A 55 -8.05 -9.61 6.50
N ILE A 56 -7.66 -9.42 5.25
CA ILE A 56 -8.23 -8.40 4.37
C ILE A 56 -9.31 -9.02 3.50
N PRO A 57 -10.57 -8.56 3.60
CA PRO A 57 -11.66 -9.09 2.77
C PRO A 57 -11.58 -8.53 1.34
N ILE A 58 -11.58 -9.44 0.37
CA ILE A 58 -11.59 -9.14 -1.06
C ILE A 58 -12.60 -10.07 -1.75
N LYS A 59 -13.69 -9.53 -2.30
CA LYS A 59 -14.69 -10.29 -3.09
C LYS A 59 -15.17 -11.60 -2.44
N GLY A 60 -15.40 -11.60 -1.12
CA GLY A 60 -15.93 -12.75 -0.39
C GLY A 60 -14.90 -13.78 0.09
N VAL A 61 -13.62 -13.56 -0.18
CA VAL A 61 -12.50 -14.31 0.43
C VAL A 61 -11.62 -13.38 1.26
N PHE A 62 -10.74 -13.96 2.08
CA PHE A 62 -9.79 -13.21 2.89
C PHE A 62 -8.38 -13.42 2.38
N TYR A 63 -7.57 -12.36 2.40
CA TYR A 63 -6.14 -12.42 2.19
C TYR A 63 -5.44 -12.01 3.46
N GLU A 64 -4.63 -12.90 4.03
CA GLU A 64 -3.79 -12.60 5.17
C GLU A 64 -2.50 -11.91 4.71
N VAL A 65 -2.25 -10.71 5.23
CA VAL A 65 -1.07 -9.88 4.91
C VAL A 65 -0.49 -9.28 6.19
N GLY A 66 0.79 -8.94 6.20
CA GLY A 66 1.41 -8.22 7.31
C GLY A 66 2.81 -8.73 7.67
N PRO A 67 3.47 -8.10 8.66
CA PRO A 67 4.86 -8.42 9.03
C PRO A 67 5.14 -9.90 9.25
N ASP A 68 4.21 -10.61 9.90
CA ASP A 68 4.41 -11.99 10.32
C ASP A 68 3.75 -13.00 9.36
N VAL A 69 3.38 -12.57 8.14
CA VAL A 69 2.69 -13.42 7.15
C VAL A 69 3.50 -14.66 6.74
N VAL A 70 4.84 -14.56 6.79
CA VAL A 70 5.76 -15.69 6.53
C VAL A 70 5.68 -16.78 7.60
N LEU A 71 5.20 -16.45 8.81
CA LEU A 71 5.02 -17.38 9.91
C LEU A 71 3.63 -18.05 9.89
N ALA A 72 2.79 -17.72 8.92
CA ALA A 72 1.53 -18.43 8.66
C ALA A 72 1.85 -19.78 7.98
N GLY A 73 2.61 -20.62 8.68
CA GLY A 73 3.06 -21.93 8.25
C GLY A 73 1.89 -22.89 8.06
N ASP A 74 1.97 -23.66 6.97
CA ASP A 74 1.24 -24.89 6.68
C ASP A 74 -0.20 -24.81 6.13
N GLY A 75 -0.86 -23.64 6.15
CA GLY A 75 -2.25 -23.52 5.65
C GLY A 75 -2.43 -22.76 4.34
N PHE A 76 -1.50 -21.87 3.99
CA PHE A 76 -1.74 -20.84 2.97
C PHE A 76 -0.81 -20.96 1.79
N ARG A 77 -1.37 -20.99 0.57
CA ARG A 77 -0.61 -20.73 -0.65
C ARG A 77 -0.41 -19.22 -0.76
N ALA A 78 0.71 -18.72 -0.24
CA ALA A 78 1.13 -17.34 -0.49
C ALA A 78 1.37 -17.16 -1.99
N THR A 79 0.69 -16.21 -2.62
CA THR A 79 0.95 -15.84 -4.01
C THR A 79 1.89 -14.63 -4.03
N GLN A 80 2.95 -14.74 -4.83
CA GLN A 80 3.80 -13.60 -5.14
C GLN A 80 3.13 -12.77 -6.24
N ILE A 81 3.30 -11.44 -6.17
CA ILE A 81 2.71 -10.55 -7.17
C ILE A 81 3.33 -10.85 -8.54
N HIS A 82 2.50 -10.98 -9.57
CA HIS A 82 2.92 -11.17 -10.96
C HIS A 82 2.94 -9.84 -11.73
N HIS A 83 3.46 -9.85 -12.95
CA HIS A 83 3.65 -8.66 -13.80
C HIS A 83 2.37 -7.85 -14.11
N ARG A 84 1.17 -8.44 -13.99
CA ARG A 84 -0.11 -7.72 -14.03
C ARG A 84 -0.45 -7.23 -12.64
N TYR A 85 -0.01 -6.01 -12.34
CA TYR A 85 0.31 -5.64 -10.98
C TYR A 85 -0.90 -5.15 -10.18
N ILE A 86 -1.67 -4.20 -10.72
CA ILE A 86 -2.66 -3.43 -9.96
C ILE A 86 -4.08 -4.00 -9.95
N ASP A 87 -4.39 -4.92 -10.85
CA ASP A 87 -5.72 -5.52 -11.03
C ASP A 87 -5.90 -6.82 -10.22
N THR A 88 -4.83 -7.28 -9.56
CA THR A 88 -4.85 -8.49 -8.76
C THR A 88 -5.52 -8.27 -7.40
N PRO A 89 -6.29 -9.26 -6.89
CA PRO A 89 -6.80 -9.20 -5.53
C PRO A 89 -5.68 -9.14 -4.48
N GLU A 90 -4.52 -9.73 -4.76
CA GLU A 90 -3.31 -9.66 -3.93
C GLU A 90 -2.81 -8.22 -3.76
N TYR A 91 -2.69 -7.45 -4.85
CA TYR A 91 -2.27 -6.06 -4.78
C TYR A 91 -3.21 -5.24 -3.90
N LEU A 92 -4.53 -5.40 -4.09
CA LEU A 92 -5.53 -4.70 -3.30
C LEU A 92 -5.47 -5.13 -1.82
N ALA A 93 -5.24 -6.41 -1.54
CA ALA A 93 -5.07 -6.91 -0.19
C ALA A 93 -3.85 -6.28 0.50
N LEU A 94 -2.71 -6.22 -0.18
CA LEU A 94 -1.48 -5.59 0.32
C LEU A 94 -1.67 -4.09 0.57
N ALA A 95 -2.26 -3.37 -0.38
CA ALA A 95 -2.56 -1.94 -0.22
C ALA A 95 -3.47 -1.68 0.98
N ARG A 96 -4.53 -2.48 1.16
CA ARG A 96 -5.43 -2.38 2.31
C ARG A 96 -4.78 -2.81 3.63
N GLY A 97 -3.88 -3.78 3.61
CA GLY A 97 -3.04 -4.15 4.75
C GLY A 97 -2.11 -3.02 5.20
N ALA A 98 -1.57 -2.26 4.24
CA ALA A 98 -0.83 -1.04 4.52
C ALA A 98 -1.74 0.05 5.13
N MET A 99 -2.92 0.30 4.56
CA MET A 99 -3.92 1.23 5.14
C MET A 99 -4.31 0.83 6.57
N ARG A 100 -4.53 -0.47 6.84
CA ARG A 100 -4.79 -1.00 8.18
C ARG A 100 -3.67 -0.66 9.15
N SER A 101 -2.43 -0.77 8.69
CA SER A 101 -1.24 -0.51 9.49
C SER A 101 -1.05 0.97 9.82
N MET A 102 -1.63 1.88 9.04
CA MET A 102 -1.54 3.33 9.27
C MET A 102 -2.37 3.83 10.46
N ARG A 103 -3.34 3.03 10.94
CA ARG A 103 -4.20 3.34 12.10
C ARG A 103 -4.92 4.70 11.99
N VAL A 104 -5.36 5.04 10.79
CA VAL A 104 -6.20 6.22 10.52
C VAL A 104 -7.49 5.78 9.84
N GLU A 105 -8.59 6.48 10.12
CA GLU A 105 -9.89 6.21 9.47
C GLU A 105 -10.06 6.98 8.15
N HIS A 106 -9.30 8.06 7.99
CA HIS A 106 -9.37 8.96 6.84
C HIS A 106 -7.97 9.30 6.30
N ILE A 107 -7.85 9.37 4.98
CA ILE A 107 -6.67 9.83 4.25
C ILE A 107 -7.12 10.87 3.23
N ASP A 108 -6.66 12.12 3.38
CA ASP A 108 -7.00 13.23 2.50
C ASP A 108 -6.35 13.11 1.12
N LEU A 109 -5.12 12.58 1.08
CA LEU A 109 -4.36 12.27 -0.12
C LEU A 109 -3.54 11.00 0.11
N LEU A 110 -3.78 9.99 -0.71
CA LEU A 110 -3.00 8.77 -0.76
C LEU A 110 -2.11 8.77 -2.01
N VAL A 111 -0.80 8.82 -1.81
CA VAL A 111 0.17 8.66 -2.91
C VAL A 111 0.47 7.18 -3.10
N VAL A 112 0.42 6.70 -4.34
CA VAL A 112 0.72 5.30 -4.68
C VAL A 112 1.76 5.19 -5.78
N GLY A 113 2.62 4.18 -5.67
CA GLY A 113 3.67 3.89 -6.65
C GLY A 113 3.22 2.99 -7.80
N LEU A 114 3.72 3.27 -9.00
CA LEU A 114 3.62 2.42 -10.19
C LEU A 114 4.98 2.30 -10.88
N PRO A 115 5.35 1.13 -11.42
CA PRO A 115 6.52 1.01 -12.29
C PRO A 115 6.39 1.92 -13.52
N VAL A 116 7.49 2.58 -13.95
CA VAL A 116 7.47 3.46 -15.16
C VAL A 116 6.84 2.77 -16.35
N ALA A 117 7.19 1.49 -16.56
CA ALA A 117 6.77 0.70 -17.71
C ALA A 117 5.25 0.59 -17.85
N THR A 118 4.50 0.62 -16.74
CA THR A 118 3.04 0.54 -16.76
C THR A 118 2.35 1.84 -16.37
N PHE A 119 3.11 2.85 -15.94
CA PHE A 119 2.57 4.10 -15.38
C PHE A 119 1.54 4.76 -16.29
N ALA A 120 1.86 5.00 -17.56
CA ALA A 120 0.96 5.71 -18.48
C ALA A 120 -0.36 4.98 -18.68
N ALA A 121 -0.34 3.64 -18.71
CA ALA A 121 -1.52 2.81 -18.92
C ALA A 121 -2.36 2.67 -17.64
N ASP A 122 -1.70 2.54 -16.49
CA ASP A 122 -2.32 2.10 -15.24
C ASP A 122 -2.66 3.25 -14.27
N LYS A 123 -2.10 4.44 -14.46
CA LYS A 123 -2.22 5.58 -13.54
C LYS A 123 -3.67 5.87 -13.16
N ALA A 124 -4.53 6.14 -14.14
CA ALA A 124 -5.92 6.52 -13.91
C ALA A 124 -6.73 5.39 -13.27
N ALA A 125 -6.47 4.15 -13.68
CA ALA A 125 -7.12 2.98 -13.11
C ALA A 125 -6.74 2.78 -11.64
N LEU A 126 -5.46 2.95 -11.30
CA LEU A 126 -4.99 2.84 -9.93
C LEU A 126 -5.51 3.96 -9.03
N GLU A 127 -5.50 5.21 -9.50
CA GLU A 127 -6.05 6.35 -8.74
C GLU A 127 -7.54 6.13 -8.42
N LYS A 128 -8.30 5.63 -9.40
CA LYS A 128 -9.71 5.26 -9.21
C LYS A 128 -9.86 4.11 -8.22
N LEU A 129 -9.04 3.06 -8.35
CA LEU A 129 -9.07 1.89 -7.47
C LEU A 129 -8.76 2.25 -6.01
N MET A 130 -7.84 3.19 -5.79
CA MET A 130 -7.38 3.59 -4.46
C MET A 130 -8.25 4.68 -3.81
N THR A 131 -9.10 5.37 -4.57
CA THR A 131 -10.00 6.40 -4.03
C THR A 131 -11.29 5.76 -3.51
N GLY A 132 -11.82 6.27 -2.39
CA GLY A 132 -13.09 5.85 -1.82
C GLY A 132 -12.95 5.01 -0.54
N ARG A 133 -13.93 4.15 -0.28
CA ARG A 133 -14.05 3.38 0.96
C ARG A 133 -13.36 2.03 0.82
N HIS A 134 -12.43 1.74 1.73
CA HIS A 134 -11.70 0.46 1.78
C HIS A 134 -12.02 -0.30 3.06
N ASP A 135 -12.57 -1.50 2.90
CA ASP A 135 -12.66 -2.47 4.01
C ASP A 135 -11.27 -3.04 4.29
N VAL A 136 -10.80 -2.87 5.52
CA VAL A 136 -9.46 -3.28 5.97
C VAL A 136 -9.53 -4.39 7.04
N GLY A 137 -10.65 -5.11 7.10
CA GLY A 137 -10.86 -6.26 7.96
C GLY A 137 -11.17 -5.93 9.42
N GLY A 138 -11.64 -6.93 10.18
CA GLY A 138 -11.95 -6.79 11.60
C GLY A 138 -12.89 -5.63 11.92
N GLY A 139 -13.90 -5.42 11.06
CA GLY A 139 -14.91 -4.36 11.21
C GLY A 139 -14.41 -2.93 10.98
N LYS A 140 -13.17 -2.71 10.50
CA LYS A 140 -12.65 -1.36 10.26
C LYS A 140 -12.63 -1.00 8.78
N THR A 141 -12.69 0.29 8.53
CA THR A 141 -12.68 0.88 7.19
C THR A 141 -11.71 2.05 7.17
N VAL A 142 -11.07 2.29 6.02
CA VAL A 142 -10.34 3.53 5.72
C VAL A 142 -11.01 4.24 4.54
N HIS A 143 -11.24 5.54 4.67
CA HIS A 143 -11.72 6.38 3.57
C HIS A 143 -10.58 7.19 2.96
N VAL A 144 -10.34 7.01 1.66
CA VAL A 144 -9.37 7.78 0.88
C VAL A 144 -10.11 8.80 0.05
N ARG A 145 -9.93 10.09 0.36
CA ARG A 145 -10.61 11.19 -0.35
C ARG A 145 -10.09 11.36 -1.77
N LYS A 146 -8.79 11.24 -1.96
CA LYS A 146 -8.12 11.35 -3.25
C LYS A 146 -6.88 10.46 -3.27
N ALA A 147 -6.65 9.76 -4.38
CA ALA A 147 -5.39 9.09 -4.66
C ALA A 147 -4.61 9.81 -5.77
N LEU A 148 -3.28 9.75 -5.70
CA LEU A 148 -2.36 10.23 -6.72
C LEU A 148 -1.36 9.12 -7.03
N ALA A 149 -1.31 8.66 -8.28
CA ALA A 149 -0.32 7.70 -8.70
C ALA A 149 0.93 8.41 -9.23
N MET A 150 2.11 7.94 -8.80
CA MET A 150 3.41 8.43 -9.23
C MET A 150 4.25 7.30 -9.82
N ALA A 151 4.96 7.59 -10.91
CA ALA A 151 5.92 6.66 -11.49
C ALA A 151 7.14 6.52 -10.56
N GLN A 152 7.50 5.29 -10.21
CA GLN A 152 8.79 4.98 -9.61
C GLN A 152 9.87 5.23 -10.69
N PRO A 153 10.88 6.10 -10.51
CA PRO A 153 11.47 6.56 -9.24
C PRO A 153 11.22 8.05 -8.89
N HIS A 154 10.26 8.74 -9.52
CA HIS A 154 10.10 10.20 -9.35
C HIS A 154 10.04 10.66 -7.90
N GLY A 155 9.35 9.91 -7.03
CA GLY A 155 9.30 10.25 -5.60
C GLY A 155 10.67 10.26 -4.91
N ALA A 156 11.56 9.32 -5.27
CA ALA A 156 12.92 9.30 -4.73
C ALA A 156 13.78 10.43 -5.30
N LEU A 157 13.55 10.82 -6.55
CA LEU A 157 14.29 11.92 -7.18
C LEU A 157 13.88 13.27 -6.58
N ILE A 158 12.59 13.47 -6.29
CA ILE A 158 12.08 14.66 -5.60
C ILE A 158 12.67 14.76 -4.18
N ASP A 159 12.65 13.66 -3.42
CA ASP A 159 13.24 13.60 -2.07
C ASP A 159 14.75 13.92 -2.10
N TYR A 160 15.48 13.35 -3.06
CA TYR A 160 16.90 13.66 -3.25
C TYR A 160 17.15 15.15 -3.52
N ALA A 161 16.34 15.77 -4.39
CA ALA A 161 16.50 17.18 -4.71
C ALA A 161 16.08 18.11 -3.57
N ASP A 162 15.05 17.75 -2.78
CA ASP A 162 14.65 18.50 -1.58
C ASP A 162 15.78 18.50 -0.54
N GLN A 163 16.38 17.33 -0.30
CA GLN A 163 17.52 17.19 0.64
C GLN A 163 18.78 17.95 0.20
N HIS A 164 18.91 18.28 -1.08
CA HIS A 164 20.11 18.94 -1.65
C HIS A 164 19.83 20.34 -2.22
N ASP A 165 18.67 20.94 -1.92
CA ASP A 165 18.25 22.28 -2.38
C ASP A 165 18.22 22.44 -3.93
N ARG A 166 17.93 21.34 -4.65
CA ARG A 166 17.92 21.26 -6.13
C ARG A 166 16.53 21.15 -6.76
N VAL A 167 15.45 21.33 -6.01
CA VAL A 167 14.07 21.10 -6.49
C VAL A 167 13.72 21.94 -7.74
N LEU A 168 14.26 23.16 -7.84
CA LEU A 168 14.04 24.04 -8.99
C LEU A 168 14.73 23.56 -10.28
N ALA A 169 15.82 22.79 -10.19
CA ALA A 169 16.55 22.30 -11.37
C ALA A 169 15.87 21.11 -12.07
N MET A 170 14.94 20.43 -11.39
CA MET A 170 14.23 19.26 -11.94
C MET A 170 12.95 19.62 -12.72
N GLN A 171 12.48 20.85 -12.62
CA GLN A 171 11.28 21.29 -13.36
C GLN A 171 11.56 21.44 -14.88
N ASP A 172 12.82 21.62 -15.26
CA ASP A 172 13.24 21.86 -16.65
C ASP A 172 13.53 20.58 -17.46
N GLU A 173 13.62 19.41 -16.81
CA GLU A 173 13.95 18.13 -17.49
C GLU A 173 12.73 17.33 -17.97
N GLN A 174 11.50 17.83 -17.79
CA GLN A 174 10.26 17.13 -18.20
C GLN A 174 9.83 17.33 -19.66
N VAL A 175 10.71 17.85 -20.52
CA VAL A 175 10.46 17.98 -21.96
C VAL A 175 11.34 17.02 -22.75
N TRP A 176 10.94 15.74 -22.86
CA TRP A 176 11.28 14.85 -23.98
C TRP A 176 10.15 13.84 -24.20
#